data_AF-A0A355CJ22-F1
#
_entry.id   AF-A0A355CJ22-F1
#
_cell.length_a   1.000
_cell.length_b   1.000
_cell.length_c   1.000
_cell.angle_alpha   90.00
_cell.angle_beta   90.00
_cell.angle_gamma   90.00
#
_symmetry.space_group_name_H-M   'P 1'
#
loop_
_entity.id
_entity.type
_entity.pdbx_description
1 polymer ?
#
loop_
_entity_poly.entity_id
_entity_poly.type
_entity_poly.pdbx_seq_one_letter_code
_entity_poly.pdbx_strand_id
1 'polypeptide(L)'
;MTQQNLRELLKQGDPKAIASSINGTLQPKGINAEVTRDNGCLHITLESGKVPSQMALVDFIRNGMTKLGVESIHTVKVYGRRAGDRSPAWEDEIELMPAP
;
A
#
# COMPACT_ATOMS: atom_id res chain seq x y z
N MET A 1 -15.79 16.66 -10.74
CA MET A 1 -14.84 17.25 -9.76
C MET A 1 -14.05 16.14 -9.02
N THR A 2 -13.46 15.15 -9.70
CA THR A 2 -13.04 13.90 -9.01
C THR A 2 -11.58 13.47 -9.16
N GLN A 3 -10.76 14.18 -9.95
CA GLN A 3 -9.37 13.76 -10.23
C GLN A 3 -8.29 14.62 -9.55
N GLN A 4 -8.55 15.91 -9.33
CA GLN A 4 -7.59 16.82 -8.67
C GLN A 4 -7.45 16.48 -7.18
N ASN A 5 -8.57 16.26 -6.49
CA ASN A 5 -8.58 15.87 -5.08
C ASN A 5 -7.83 14.56 -4.83
N LEU A 6 -7.91 13.58 -5.74
CA LEU A 6 -7.22 12.30 -5.55
C LEU A 6 -5.70 12.46 -5.55
N ARG A 7 -5.14 13.28 -6.43
CA ARG A 7 -3.69 13.54 -6.46
C ARG A 7 -3.20 14.25 -5.21
N GLU A 8 -3.98 15.21 -4.70
CA GLU A 8 -3.65 15.90 -3.46
C GLU A 8 -3.70 14.96 -2.25
N LEU A 9 -4.76 14.15 -2.15
CA LEU A 9 -4.89 13.12 -1.11
C LEU A 9 -3.74 12.10 -1.18
N LEU A 10 -3.38 11.64 -2.37
CA LEU A 10 -2.24 10.75 -2.58
C LEU A 10 -0.92 11.38 -2.10
N LYS A 11 -0.66 12.65 -2.42
CA LYS A 11 0.52 13.38 -1.93
C LYS A 11 0.53 13.60 -0.42
N GLN A 12 -0.64 13.71 0.20
CA GLN A 12 -0.78 13.85 1.65
C GLN A 12 -0.58 12.54 2.41
N GLY A 13 -0.49 11.41 1.69
CA GLY A 13 -0.44 10.08 2.30
C GLY A 13 -1.80 9.61 2.79
N ASP A 14 -2.89 10.04 2.13
CA ASP A 14 -4.24 9.62 2.49
C ASP A 14 -4.43 8.12 2.22
N PRO A 15 -4.79 7.33 3.24
CA PRO A 15 -4.89 5.88 3.10
C PRO A 15 -5.99 5.47 2.11
N LYS A 16 -7.13 6.16 2.05
CA LYS A 16 -8.23 5.80 1.13
C LYS A 16 -7.85 6.03 -0.33
N ALA A 17 -7.16 7.14 -0.60
CA ALA A 17 -6.67 7.48 -1.93
C ALA A 17 -5.63 6.47 -2.42
N ILE A 18 -4.66 6.12 -1.56
CA ILE A 18 -3.64 5.12 -1.85
C ILE A 18 -4.27 3.75 -2.08
N ALA A 19 -5.18 3.30 -1.19
CA ALA A 19 -5.92 2.06 -1.36
C ALA A 19 -6.65 2.01 -2.70
N SER A 20 -7.34 3.09 -3.08
CA SER A 20 -8.07 3.18 -4.35
C SER A 20 -7.13 3.06 -5.56
N SER A 21 -5.95 3.70 -5.50
CA SER A 21 -4.94 3.61 -6.55
C SER A 21 -4.35 2.20 -6.69
N ILE A 22 -4.06 1.55 -5.57
CA ILE A 22 -3.54 0.18 -5.55
C ILE A 22 -4.61 -0.80 -6.07
N ASN A 23 -5.83 -0.71 -5.53
CA ASN A 23 -6.96 -1.53 -5.96
C ASN A 23 -7.25 -1.39 -7.46
N GLY A 24 -7.16 -0.18 -8.02
CA GLY A 24 -7.32 0.02 -9.46
C GLY A 24 -6.36 -0.81 -10.33
N THR A 25 -5.18 -1.16 -9.80
CA THR A 25 -4.18 -1.99 -10.50
C THR A 25 -4.27 -3.47 -10.13
N LEU A 26 -4.64 -3.77 -8.87
CA LEU A 26 -4.57 -5.11 -8.28
C LEU A 26 -5.90 -5.87 -8.30
N GLN A 27 -7.05 -5.17 -8.26
CA GLN A 27 -8.37 -5.82 -8.36
C GLN A 27 -8.56 -6.64 -9.64
N PRO A 28 -8.11 -6.19 -10.84
CA PRO A 28 -8.16 -7.01 -12.05
C PRO A 28 -7.36 -8.31 -11.94
N LYS A 29 -6.38 -8.37 -11.03
CA LYS A 29 -5.58 -9.56 -10.71
C LYS A 29 -6.19 -10.40 -9.57
N GLY A 30 -7.34 -10.01 -9.05
CA GLY A 30 -8.00 -10.67 -7.91
C GLY A 30 -7.34 -10.41 -6.57
N ILE A 31 -6.60 -9.30 -6.43
CA ILE A 31 -5.94 -8.89 -5.19
C ILE A 31 -6.63 -7.60 -4.70
N ASN A 32 -7.12 -7.63 -3.47
CA ASN A 32 -7.67 -6.47 -2.78
C ASN A 32 -6.60 -5.86 -1.86
N ALA A 33 -6.52 -4.54 -1.86
CA ALA A 33 -5.62 -3.78 -1.02
C ALA A 33 -6.41 -2.95 -0.02
N GLU A 34 -6.10 -3.11 1.25
CA GLU A 34 -6.59 -2.26 2.33
C GLU A 34 -5.42 -1.43 2.84
N VAL A 35 -5.63 -0.13 3.01
CA VAL A 35 -4.60 0.77 3.50
C VAL A 35 -5.14 1.50 4.71
N THR A 36 -4.36 1.49 5.78
CA THR A 36 -4.61 2.28 6.98
C THR A 36 -3.36 3.09 7.32
N ARG A 37 -3.56 4.21 8.01
CA ARG A 37 -2.46 5.07 8.45
C ARG A 37 -2.51 5.15 9.95
N ASP A 38 -1.41 4.81 10.61
CA ASP A 38 -1.28 4.88 12.05
C ASP A 38 0.02 5.60 12.41
N ASN A 39 -0.10 6.72 13.13
CA ASN A 39 1.03 7.49 13.68
C ASN A 39 2.19 7.81 12.71
N GLY A 40 1.89 8.00 11.41
CA GLY A 40 2.90 8.28 10.38
C GLY A 40 3.46 7.05 9.64
N CYS A 41 3.02 5.86 10.01
CA CYS A 41 3.25 4.61 9.31
C CYS A 41 2.02 4.24 8.46
N LEU A 42 2.23 3.81 7.22
CA LEU A 42 1.15 3.23 6.41
C LEU A 42 1.16 1.71 6.54
N HIS A 43 0.00 1.12 6.79
CA HIS A 43 -0.20 -0.32 6.81
C HIS A 43 -1.00 -0.71 5.59
N ILE A 44 -0.45 -1.58 4.76
CA ILE A 44 -1.03 -2.02 3.50
C ILE A 44 -1.25 -3.52 3.56
N THR A 45 -2.50 -3.94 3.68
CA THR A 45 -2.88 -5.34 3.68
C THR A 45 -3.34 -5.75 2.28
N LEU A 46 -2.63 -6.70 1.69
CA LEU A 46 -2.89 -7.25 0.37
C LEU A 46 -3.48 -8.65 0.54
N GLU A 47 -4.76 -8.77 0.21
CA GLU A 47 -5.52 -10.00 0.31
C GLU A 47 -5.86 -10.54 -1.08
N SER A 48 -5.62 -11.82 -1.33
CA SER A 48 -5.99 -12.45 -2.60
C SER A 48 -6.37 -13.91 -2.44
N GLY A 49 -7.03 -14.51 -3.44
CA GLY A 49 -7.40 -15.95 -3.38
C GLY A 49 -6.21 -16.91 -3.21
N LYS A 50 -4.98 -16.45 -3.46
CA LYS A 50 -3.73 -17.16 -3.20
C LYS A 50 -2.77 -16.32 -2.36
N VAL A 51 -1.72 -16.91 -1.82
CA VAL A 51 -0.65 -16.13 -1.19
C VAL A 51 0.01 -15.28 -2.27
N PRO A 52 -0.06 -13.94 -2.18
CA PRO A 52 0.49 -13.10 -3.23
C PRO A 52 2.02 -13.00 -3.07
N SER A 53 2.74 -12.69 -4.15
CA SER A 53 4.21 -12.65 -4.12
C SER A 53 4.71 -11.46 -3.32
N GLN A 54 5.44 -11.73 -2.23
CA GLN A 54 6.07 -10.71 -1.38
C GLN A 54 6.93 -9.76 -2.20
N MET A 55 7.94 -10.31 -2.89
CA MET A 55 8.90 -9.50 -3.64
C MET A 55 8.20 -8.61 -4.68
N ALA A 56 7.26 -9.16 -5.46
CA ALA A 56 6.58 -8.40 -6.50
C ALA A 56 5.67 -7.28 -5.94
N LEU A 57 5.02 -7.52 -4.80
CA LEU A 57 4.12 -6.54 -4.18
C LEU A 57 4.88 -5.48 -3.40
N VAL A 58 5.91 -5.88 -2.64
CA VAL A 58 6.78 -4.96 -1.91
C VAL A 58 7.45 -4.00 -2.90
N ASP A 59 8.01 -4.49 -4.01
CA ASP A 59 8.56 -3.63 -5.06
C ASP A 59 7.50 -2.73 -5.71
N PHE A 60 6.29 -3.25 -5.93
CA PHE A 60 5.18 -2.47 -6.49
C PHE A 60 4.79 -1.30 -5.56
N ILE A 61 4.61 -1.59 -4.28
CA ILE A 61 4.27 -0.58 -3.26
C ILE A 61 5.41 0.42 -3.12
N ARG A 62 6.66 -0.05 -2.97
CA ARG A 62 7.85 0.81 -2.86
C ARG A 62 7.92 1.79 -4.03
N ASN A 63 7.86 1.29 -5.27
CA ASN A 63 7.87 2.14 -6.45
C ASN A 63 6.67 3.09 -6.52
N GLY A 64 5.48 2.65 -6.09
CA GLY A 64 4.29 3.50 -6.01
C GLY A 64 4.51 4.68 -5.06
N MET A 65 4.99 4.40 -3.86
CA MET A 65 5.23 5.40 -2.82
C MET A 65 6.37 6.36 -3.19
N THR A 66 7.48 5.84 -3.72
CA THR A 66 8.58 6.68 -4.22
C THR A 66 8.12 7.61 -5.34
N LYS A 67 7.26 7.15 -6.26
CA LYS A 67 6.68 7.99 -7.33
C LYS A 67 5.70 9.04 -6.81
N LEU A 68 4.97 8.71 -5.76
CA LEU A 68 4.03 9.63 -5.12
C LEU A 68 4.76 10.76 -4.39
N GLY A 69 5.98 10.50 -3.90
CA GLY A 69 6.80 11.49 -3.20
C GLY A 69 6.13 11.98 -1.92
N VAL A 70 5.55 11.06 -1.15
CA VAL A 70 4.83 11.38 0.08
C VAL A 70 5.84 11.64 1.20
N GLU A 71 6.12 12.92 1.48
CA GLU A 71 7.07 13.31 2.53
C GLU A 71 6.52 13.12 3.95
N SER A 72 5.20 12.95 4.08
CA SER A 72 4.51 12.78 5.37
C SER A 72 4.51 11.34 5.90
N ILE A 73 5.01 10.37 5.12
CA ILE A 73 5.08 8.95 5.46
C ILE A 73 6.55 8.52 5.44
N HIS A 74 7.00 7.99 6.58
CA HIS A 74 8.39 7.56 6.74
C HIS A 74 8.54 6.06 6.49
N THR A 75 7.54 5.28 6.94
CA THR A 75 7.53 3.82 6.88
C THR A 75 6.22 3.30 6.34
N VAL A 76 6.31 2.19 5.60
CA VAL A 76 5.15 1.47 5.05
C VAL A 76 5.29 0.00 5.33
N LYS A 77 4.39 -0.56 6.13
CA LYS A 77 4.27 -1.99 6.36
C LYS A 77 3.34 -2.61 5.34
N VAL A 78 3.79 -3.68 4.70
CA VAL A 78 3.03 -4.43 3.70
C VAL A 78 2.79 -5.83 4.24
N TYR A 79 1.53 -6.24 4.25
CA TYR A 79 1.10 -7.55 4.73
C TYR A 79 0.48 -8.31 3.57
N GLY A 80 1.02 -9.47 3.22
CA GLY A 80 0.43 -10.34 2.22
C GLY A 80 -0.31 -11.48 2.87
N ARG A 81 -1.60 -11.63 2.57
CA ARG A 81 -2.40 -12.76 3.07
C ARG A 81 -3.27 -13.37 1.99
N ARG A 82 -3.58 -14.65 2.16
CA ARG A 82 -4.60 -15.30 1.37
C ARG A 82 -5.97 -15.01 1.99
N ALA A 83 -6.96 -14.78 1.15
CA ALA A 83 -8.34 -14.54 1.56
C ALA A 83 -8.86 -15.71 2.40
N GLY A 84 -9.40 -15.39 3.57
CA GLY A 84 -9.88 -16.37 4.54
C GLY A 84 -8.86 -16.84 5.58
N ASP A 85 -7.56 -16.54 5.41
CA ASP A 85 -6.56 -16.78 6.46
C ASP A 85 -6.61 -15.66 7.52
N ARG A 86 -6.49 -16.04 8.79
CA ARG A 86 -6.50 -15.09 9.92
C ARG A 86 -5.18 -14.33 10.07
N SER A 87 -4.10 -14.88 9.55
CA SER A 87 -2.75 -14.34 9.69
C SER A 87 -2.16 -14.01 8.32
N PRO A 88 -1.33 -12.95 8.23
CA PRO A 88 -0.56 -12.71 7.03
C PRO A 88 0.40 -13.87 6.78
N ALA A 89 0.53 -14.27 5.52
CA ALA A 89 1.52 -15.24 5.10
C ALA A 89 2.94 -14.67 5.17
N TRP A 90 3.06 -13.36 4.97
CA TRP A 90 4.30 -12.61 5.11
C TRP A 90 4.00 -11.15 5.44
N GLU A 91 4.97 -10.49 6.07
CA GLU A 91 4.99 -9.05 6.30
C GLU A 91 6.35 -8.49 5.89
N ASP A 92 6.35 -7.24 5.45
CA ASP A 92 7.55 -6.52 5.03
C ASP A 92 7.41 -5.04 5.42
N GLU A 93 8.53 -4.38 5.69
CA GLU A 93 8.56 -2.95 6.05
C GLU A 93 9.45 -2.20 5.08
N ILE A 94 8.88 -1.16 4.48
CA ILE A 94 9.54 -0.31 3.49
C ILE A 94 9.78 1.05 4.13
N GLU A 95 11.05 1.39 4.31
CA GLU A 95 11.47 2.75 4.67
C GLU A 95 11.50 3.62 3.41
N LEU A 96 10.70 4.69 3.39
CA LEU A 96 10.60 5.61 2.25
C LEU A 96 11.63 6.75 2.34
N MET A 97 11.99 7.14 3.56
CA MET A 97 13.04 8.11 3.83
C MET A 97 14.04 7.47 4.79
N PRO A 98 15.34 7.37 4.42
CA PRO A 98 16.35 7.06 5.42
C PRO A 98 16.37 8.19 6.45
N ALA A 99 16.39 7.84 7.73
CA ALA A 99 16.58 8.82 8.80
C ALA A 99 17.86 9.64 8.52
N PRO A 100 17.84 10.97 8.73
CA PRO A 100 19.01 11.83 8.54
C PRO A 100 20.18 11.48 9.47
#